data_AF-A0A3C0BTC0-F1
#
_entry.id   AF-A0A3C0BTC0-F1
#
_cell.length_a   1.000
_cell.length_b   1.000
_cell.length_c   1.000
_cell.angle_alpha   90.00
_cell.angle_beta   90.00
_cell.angle_gamma   90.00
#
_symmetry.space_group_name_H-M   'P 1'
#
loop_
_entity.id
_entity.type
_entity.pdbx_description
1 polymer ?
#
loop_
_entity_poly.entity_id
_entity_poly.type
_entity_poly.pdbx_seq_one_letter_code
_entity_poly.pdbx_strand_id
1 'polypeptide(L)'
;MTLAQPGAFPKSAAPQIQLPVPVTFKALITEAGPKLQSGLTWRVYADKASPDGNRKLLSTHHESMPTAALLPGDYLVNAAYGLS
;
A
#
# COMPACT_ATOMS: atom_id res chain seq x y z
N MET A 1 19.22 -33.27 -1.19
CA MET A 1 19.05 -32.22 -2.20
C MET A 1 17.58 -31.87 -2.30
N THR A 2 17.19 -30.76 -1.65
CA THR A 2 16.02 -29.92 -1.93
C THR A 2 16.32 -28.58 -1.26
N LEU A 3 16.54 -27.52 -2.04
CA LEU A 3 16.71 -26.15 -1.57
C LEU A 3 15.34 -25.58 -1.21
N ALA A 4 15.07 -25.41 0.08
CA ALA A 4 13.88 -24.69 0.56
C ALA A 4 14.10 -23.17 0.34
N GLN A 5 13.15 -22.55 -0.35
CA GLN A 5 13.18 -21.14 -0.76
C GLN A 5 13.20 -20.19 0.45
N PRO A 6 14.06 -19.15 0.47
CA PRO A 6 13.99 -18.08 1.45
C PRO A 6 12.93 -17.04 1.02
N GLY A 7 11.85 -16.85 1.79
CA GLY A 7 10.97 -15.69 1.56
C GLY A 7 9.50 -15.75 1.99
N ALA A 8 9.02 -16.78 2.71
CA ALA A 8 7.67 -16.73 3.27
C ALA A 8 7.69 -16.02 4.63
N PHE A 9 7.29 -14.74 4.67
CA PHE A 9 6.99 -14.08 5.94
C PHE A 9 5.85 -14.83 6.62
N PRO A 10 6.03 -15.39 7.83
CA PRO A 10 4.92 -16.00 8.53
C PRO A 10 3.93 -14.89 8.89
N LYS A 11 2.70 -14.96 8.35
CA LYS A 11 1.58 -14.15 8.82
C LYS A 11 1.25 -14.62 10.24
N SER A 12 1.96 -14.05 11.20
CA SER A 12 1.96 -14.49 12.59
C SER A 12 0.57 -14.33 13.21
N ALA A 13 0.02 -15.44 13.68
CA ALA A 13 -1.30 -15.56 14.29
C ALA A 13 -1.25 -15.43 15.83
N ALA A 14 -0.47 -14.46 16.34
CA ALA A 14 -0.55 -14.02 17.74
C ALA A 14 -1.33 -12.69 17.79
N PRO A 15 -2.01 -12.32 18.90
CA PRO A 15 -2.55 -10.98 19.09
C PRO A 15 -1.38 -10.00 19.25
N GLN A 16 -0.72 -9.70 18.13
CA GLN A 16 0.26 -8.64 18.04
C GLN A 16 -0.53 -7.35 18.23
N ILE A 17 -0.15 -6.54 19.22
CA ILE A 17 -0.67 -5.18 19.33
C ILE A 17 -0.32 -4.49 18.01
N GLN A 18 -1.29 -4.38 17.11
CA GLN A 18 -1.12 -3.78 15.80
C GLN A 18 -0.99 -2.28 16.01
N LEU A 19 0.25 -1.79 16.15
CA LEU A 19 0.52 -0.36 16.11
C LEU A 19 0.51 0.12 14.66
N PRO A 20 -0.08 1.29 14.38
CA PRO A 20 0.03 1.90 13.06
C PRO A 20 1.50 2.11 12.69
N VAL A 21 1.91 1.54 11.56
CA VAL A 21 3.25 1.69 10.98
C VAL A 21 3.20 2.83 9.96
N PRO A 22 4.09 3.83 10.03
CA PRO A 22 4.16 4.88 9.02
C PRO A 22 4.72 4.30 7.71
N VAL A 23 3.92 4.35 6.65
CA VAL A 23 4.27 3.91 5.30
C VAL A 23 4.30 5.13 4.39
N THR A 24 5.46 5.45 3.84
CA THR A 24 5.63 6.56 2.89
C THR A 24 5.56 6.04 1.46
N PHE A 25 4.64 6.62 0.68
CA PHE A 25 4.48 6.27 -0.73
C PHE A 25 5.29 7.23 -1.60
N LYS A 26 5.85 6.73 -2.71
CA LYS A 26 6.55 7.54 -3.72
C LYS A 26 6.38 6.89 -5.09
N ALA A 27 6.15 7.70 -6.11
CA ALA A 27 6.11 7.25 -7.50
C ALA A 27 7.26 7.89 -8.30
N LEU A 28 7.84 7.13 -9.20
CA LEU A 28 8.87 7.56 -10.14
C LEU A 28 8.29 7.51 -11.55
N ILE A 29 8.64 8.47 -12.42
CA ILE A 29 8.17 8.46 -13.82
C ILE A 29 8.75 7.24 -14.56
N THR A 30 10.03 6.97 -14.32
CA THR A 30 10.74 5.82 -14.87
C THR A 30 11.49 5.12 -13.73
N GLU A 31 11.91 3.89 -13.98
CA GLU A 31 12.86 3.22 -13.09
C GLU A 31 14.12 4.10 -12.98
N ALA A 32 14.50 4.49 -11.76
CA ALA A 32 15.53 5.48 -11.45
C ALA A 32 15.34 6.92 -12.00
N GLY A 33 14.15 7.26 -12.50
CA GLY A 33 13.82 8.59 -13.02
C GLY A 33 13.48 9.64 -11.95
N PRO A 34 13.12 10.86 -12.37
CA PRO A 34 12.63 11.88 -11.47
C PRO A 34 11.37 11.40 -10.74
N LYS A 35 11.31 11.73 -9.45
CA LYS A 35 10.13 11.49 -8.61
C LYS A 35 8.99 12.36 -9.09
N LEU A 36 7.78 11.81 -9.19
CA LEU A 36 6.59 12.62 -9.39
C LEU A 36 6.45 13.58 -8.22
N GLN A 37 6.38 14.88 -8.51
CA GLN A 37 6.20 15.94 -7.51
C GLN A 37 4.77 16.46 -7.44
N SER A 38 3.90 16.14 -8.41
CA SER A 38 2.50 16.56 -8.43
C SER A 38 1.65 15.67 -9.37
N GLY A 39 0.33 15.84 -9.30
CA GLY A 39 -0.64 15.17 -10.17
C GLY A 39 -0.86 13.69 -9.83
N LEU A 40 -0.54 13.30 -8.59
CA LEU A 40 -0.59 11.92 -8.13
C LEU A 40 -1.69 11.76 -7.09
N THR A 41 -2.55 10.77 -7.32
CA THR A 41 -3.60 10.39 -6.38
C THR A 41 -3.34 8.97 -5.90
N TRP A 42 -3.14 8.82 -4.60
CA TRP A 42 -2.98 7.55 -3.91
C TRP A 42 -4.29 7.14 -3.28
N ARG A 43 -4.73 5.90 -3.53
CA ARG A 43 -5.98 5.36 -2.99
C ARG A 43 -5.66 4.04 -2.29
N VAL A 44 -5.87 3.99 -0.99
CA VAL A 44 -5.62 2.82 -0.17
C VAL A 44 -6.94 2.14 0.10
N TYR A 45 -7.04 0.87 -0.29
CA TYR A 45 -8.22 0.04 -0.10
C TYR A 45 -7.91 -1.10 0.87
N ALA A 46 -8.93 -1.56 1.59
CA ALA A 46 -8.85 -2.79 2.37
C ALA A 46 -8.59 -4.00 1.46
N ASP A 47 -7.87 -5.02 1.95
CA ASP A 47 -7.65 -6.27 1.20
C ASP A 47 -8.97 -6.97 0.89
N LYS A 48 -9.83 -7.05 1.91
CA LYS A 48 -11.14 -7.67 1.85
C LYS A 48 -12.03 -6.85 0.92
N ALA A 49 -12.46 -7.49 -0.16
CA ALA A 49 -13.63 -7.05 -0.89
C ALA A 49 -14.84 -7.15 0.05
N SER A 50 -15.67 -6.11 0.04
CA SER A 50 -17.00 -6.15 0.66
C SER A 50 -17.84 -7.27 0.02
N PRO A 51 -18.92 -7.73 0.67
CA PRO A 51 -19.84 -8.70 0.09
C PRO A 51 -20.36 -8.30 -1.30
N ASP A 52 -20.44 -7.00 -1.55
CA ASP A 52 -20.84 -6.38 -2.82
C ASP A 52 -19.74 -6.39 -3.90
N GLY A 53 -18.59 -7.03 -3.64
CA GLY A 53 -17.45 -7.12 -4.57
C GLY A 53 -16.59 -5.86 -4.65
N ASN A 54 -17.00 -4.75 -4.03
CA ASN A 54 -16.22 -3.52 -4.02
C ASN A 54 -15.22 -3.50 -2.86
N ARG A 55 -14.03 -2.92 -3.04
CA ARG A 55 -13.08 -2.76 -1.94
C ARG A 55 -13.35 -1.47 -1.19
N LYS A 56 -13.36 -1.52 0.14
CA LYS A 56 -13.54 -0.32 0.97
C LYS A 56 -12.34 0.60 0.79
N LEU A 57 -12.58 1.80 0.28
CA LEU A 57 -11.59 2.88 0.28
C LEU A 57 -11.35 3.29 1.75
N LEU A 58 -10.12 3.12 2.21
CA LEU A 58 -9.70 3.46 3.56
C LEU A 58 -9.19 4.89 3.64
N SER A 59 -8.33 5.26 2.69
CA SER A 59 -7.71 6.59 2.63
C SER A 59 -7.45 7.00 1.18
N THR A 60 -7.54 8.30 0.92
CA THR A 60 -7.11 8.90 -0.35
C THR A 60 -6.16 10.05 -0.04
N HIS A 61 -5.08 10.15 -0.81
CA HIS A 61 -4.08 11.21 -0.68
C HIS A 61 -3.78 11.81 -2.05
N HIS A 62 -3.78 13.14 -2.13
CA HIS A 62 -3.42 13.88 -3.35
C HIS A 62 -1.98 14.42 -3.32
N GLU A 63 -1.28 14.17 -2.21
CA GLU A 63 0.13 14.50 -2.09
C GLU A 63 0.99 13.53 -2.88
N SER A 64 2.14 13.99 -3.33
CA SER A 64 3.06 13.18 -4.14
C SER A 64 3.81 12.15 -3.31
N MET A 65 4.08 12.47 -2.05
CA MET A 65 4.72 11.57 -1.08
C MET A 65 3.97 11.59 0.26
N PRO A 66 2.76 11.03 0.35
CA PRO A 66 2.03 10.94 1.60
C PRO A 66 2.65 9.88 2.51
N THR A 67 2.55 10.09 3.81
CA THR A 67 2.86 9.08 4.81
C THR A 67 1.57 8.66 5.48
N ALA A 68 1.14 7.41 5.27
CA ALA A 68 -0.05 6.86 5.91
C ALA A 68 0.37 5.97 7.08
N ALA A 69 -0.26 6.14 8.23
CA ALA A 69 -0.11 5.22 9.35
C ALA A 69 -1.04 4.02 9.14
N LEU A 70 -0.51 2.91 8.64
CA LEU A 70 -1.27 1.70 8.32
C LEU A 70 -1.01 0.63 9.37
N LEU A 71 -2.07 -0.07 9.79
CA LEU A 71 -1.90 -1.24 10.65
C LEU A 71 -1.18 -2.36 9.86
N PRO A 72 -0.42 -3.24 10.51
CA PRO A 72 0.14 -4.41 9.84
C PRO A 72 -0.98 -5.28 9.24
N GLY A 73 -0.97 -5.44 7.92
CA GLY A 73 -2.01 -6.15 7.19
C GLY A 73 -1.84 -6.04 5.69
N ASP A 74 -2.78 -6.62 4.95
CA ASP A 74 -2.84 -6.54 3.50
C ASP A 74 -3.68 -5.33 3.10
N TYR A 75 -3.22 -4.61 2.09
CA TYR A 75 -3.91 -3.46 1.52
C TYR A 75 -3.69 -3.43 0.02
N LEU A 76 -4.68 -2.95 -0.72
CA LEU A 76 -4.50 -2.63 -2.12
C LEU A 76 -4.26 -1.14 -2.25
N VAL A 77 -3.10 -0.76 -2.78
CA VAL A 77 -2.73 0.64 -3.03
C VAL A 77 -2.76 0.91 -4.53
N ASN A 78 -3.59 1.86 -4.94
CA ASN A 78 -3.63 2.36 -6.31
C ASN A 78 -2.94 3.73 -6.37
N ALA A 79 -2.03 3.89 -7.32
CA ALA A 79 -1.39 5.16 -7.64
C ALA A 79 -1.86 5.58 -9.04
N ALA A 80 -2.53 6.72 -9.13
CA ALA A 80 -3.03 7.27 -10.39
C ALA A 80 -2.33 8.60 -10.67
N TYR A 81 -1.69 8.70 -11.84
CA TYR A 81 -1.05 9.93 -12.31
C TYR A 81 -1.85 10.53 -13.48
N GLY A 82 -2.21 11.81 -13.38
CA GLY A 82 -2.97 12.53 -14.42
C GLY A 82 -4.26 13.18 -13.89
N LEU A 83 -5.16 13.56 -14.80
CA LEU A 83 -6.48 14.11 -14.49
C LEU A 83 -7.38 12.97 -13.96
N SER A 84 -7.54 12.88 -12.64
CA SER A 84 -8.64 12.11 -12.02
C SER A 84 -9.94 12.88 -12.08
#